data_AF-A0A7M2Z1B2-F1
#
_entry.id   AF-A0A7M2Z1B2-F1
#
_cell.length_a   1.000
_cell.length_b   1.000
_cell.length_c   1.000
_cell.angle_alpha   90.00
_cell.angle_beta   90.00
_cell.angle_gamma   90.00
#
_symmetry.space_group_name_H-M   'P 1'
#
loop_
_entity.id
_entity.type
_entity.pdbx_description
1 polymer ?
#
loop_
_entity_poly.entity_id
_entity_poly.type
_entity_poly.pdbx_seq_one_letter_code
_entity_poly.pdbx_strand_id
1 'polypeptide(L)'
;MVSYQRRPVHVVFRRVGAGTFKITTMLRSCTSRVARAPVGLLLALTMLGGFAAVARAAVPRSAIVTISSVRSPRGVLVTSGGWPYCEQARPLARRARLALVCGGYAKDGYRGRKLRHLRWLDWGNAAYLDELAARVAAVHRRIGGMLVFAGVSYSGYGVAVLAARHPELRPDLVVVVDSYLDLAARRAHLPAGHETAREIDRETGGTPAALARRSPNVDGLARLVRDGTKLVVVWSVADGERREFRGATCDATANAAPLAAVARRAGRPVDGWVTRSRHGATFWRYGSRLVLGATVGTKVTFTPNGAIPKNAVCS
;
A
#
# COMPACT_ATOMS: atom_id res chain seq x y z
N MET A 1 38.01 29.93 -13.81
CA MET A 1 37.50 30.76 -12.69
C MET A 1 36.60 31.84 -13.29
N VAL A 2 35.29 31.63 -13.34
CA VAL A 2 34.28 32.67 -13.65
C VAL A 2 33.05 32.34 -12.81
N SER A 3 32.72 33.26 -11.91
CA SER A 3 31.57 33.25 -11.01
C SER A 3 30.32 33.71 -11.74
N TYR A 4 29.19 33.01 -11.55
CA TYR A 4 27.88 33.50 -12.01
C TYR A 4 26.95 33.62 -10.80
N GLN A 5 26.93 34.81 -10.20
CA GLN A 5 25.87 35.23 -9.29
C GLN A 5 24.61 35.58 -10.12
N ARG A 6 23.45 35.02 -9.76
CA ARG A 6 22.15 35.61 -10.11
C ARG A 6 21.34 35.92 -8.85
N ARG A 7 20.91 37.19 -8.81
CA ARG A 7 20.20 37.91 -7.76
C ARG A 7 18.76 37.38 -7.54
N PRO A 8 18.15 37.65 -6.37
CA PRO A 8 16.84 37.11 -6.00
C PRO A 8 15.68 37.79 -6.74
N VAL A 9 14.65 37.00 -7.07
CA VAL A 9 13.34 37.50 -7.51
C VAL A 9 12.54 37.88 -6.26
N HIS A 10 12.14 39.15 -6.15
CA HIS A 10 11.26 39.60 -5.09
C HIS A 10 9.81 39.19 -5.40
N VAL A 11 9.29 38.24 -4.61
CA VAL A 11 7.86 37.90 -4.61
C VAL A 11 7.20 38.65 -3.46
N VAL A 12 6.35 39.62 -3.81
CA VAL A 12 5.53 40.34 -2.82
C VAL A 12 4.21 39.60 -2.65
N PHE A 13 4.00 38.99 -1.48
CA PHE A 13 2.71 38.42 -1.09
C PHE A 13 1.88 39.47 -0.35
N ARG A 14 0.81 39.97 -0.98
CA ARG A 14 -0.18 40.80 -0.30
C ARG A 14 -1.34 39.91 0.16
N ARG A 15 -1.59 39.88 1.47
CA ARG A 15 -2.66 39.08 2.10
C ARG A 15 -4.00 39.79 1.89
N VAL A 16 -4.94 39.14 1.22
CA VAL A 16 -6.37 39.52 1.25
C VAL A 16 -7.14 38.26 1.65
N GLY A 17 -8.09 38.41 2.58
CA GLY A 17 -8.79 37.30 3.24
C GLY A 17 -9.50 36.32 2.28
N ALA A 18 -9.77 35.13 2.82
CA ALA A 18 -10.56 34.03 2.24
C ALA A 18 -10.15 33.54 0.83
N GLY A 19 -9.04 32.78 0.78
CA GLY A 19 -9.10 31.42 0.19
C GLY A 19 -9.00 31.24 -1.32
N THR A 20 -8.60 32.22 -2.12
CA THR A 20 -8.28 32.01 -3.55
C THR A 20 -7.07 32.83 -4.00
N PHE A 21 -6.02 32.18 -4.52
CA PHE A 21 -4.88 32.86 -5.15
C PHE A 21 -5.13 33.02 -6.65
N LYS A 22 -5.20 34.26 -7.13
CA LYS A 22 -5.27 34.59 -8.56
C LYS A 22 -3.90 35.10 -9.00
N ILE A 23 -3.18 34.32 -9.82
CA ILE A 23 -1.95 34.79 -10.46
C ILE A 23 -2.38 35.70 -11.62
N THR A 24 -2.11 36.99 -11.49
CA THR A 24 -2.38 37.97 -12.55
C THR A 24 -1.02 38.47 -13.04
N THR A 25 -0.58 38.01 -14.20
CA THR A 25 0.62 38.54 -14.85
C THR A 25 0.22 39.83 -15.57
N MET A 26 0.63 40.99 -15.04
CA MET A 26 0.51 42.26 -15.75
C MET A 26 1.57 42.33 -16.85
N LEU A 27 1.15 42.18 -18.10
CA LEU A 27 1.92 42.62 -19.26
C LEU A 27 1.61 44.10 -19.48
N ARG A 28 2.59 44.96 -19.15
CA ARG A 28 2.58 46.37 -19.56
C ARG A 28 2.82 46.43 -21.07
N SER A 29 1.78 46.77 -21.83
CA SER A 29 1.88 47.19 -23.22
C SER A 29 2.35 48.65 -23.27
N CYS A 30 3.60 48.88 -23.66
CA CYS A 30 4.05 50.19 -24.15
C CYS A 30 3.78 50.25 -25.66
N THR A 31 2.81 51.09 -26.04
CA THR A 31 2.54 51.51 -27.41
C THR A 31 3.58 52.54 -27.85
N SER A 32 4.25 52.29 -28.97
CA SER A 32 4.80 53.37 -29.81
C SER A 32 4.51 53.08 -31.29
N ARG A 33 3.93 54.08 -31.93
CA ARG A 33 3.58 54.13 -33.36
C ARG A 33 4.86 54.24 -34.19
N VAL A 34 4.98 53.51 -35.31
CA VAL A 34 5.46 54.05 -36.60
C VAL A 34 4.88 53.18 -37.73
N ALA A 35 4.41 53.86 -38.78
CA ALA A 35 3.79 53.30 -39.97
C ALA A 35 4.81 52.93 -41.08
N ARG A 36 4.29 52.19 -42.08
CA ARG A 36 4.74 51.99 -43.48
C ARG A 36 5.54 50.71 -43.78
N ALA A 37 4.92 49.88 -44.62
CA ALA A 37 5.54 48.91 -45.54
C ALA A 37 6.35 49.69 -46.63
N PRO A 38 7.26 49.09 -47.45
CA PRO A 38 7.07 47.83 -48.20
C PRO A 38 8.32 46.92 -48.42
N VAL A 39 8.02 45.68 -48.87
CA VAL A 39 8.76 44.78 -49.79
C VAL A 39 10.30 44.70 -49.71
N GLY A 40 10.82 43.51 -49.43
CA GLY A 40 12.23 43.15 -49.66
C GLY A 40 12.57 41.73 -49.23
N LEU A 41 12.65 40.83 -50.20
CA LEU A 41 13.08 39.44 -50.10
C LEU A 41 14.52 39.33 -49.55
N LEU A 42 14.73 38.61 -48.45
CA LEU A 42 16.02 37.99 -48.14
C LEU A 42 15.83 36.75 -47.26
N LEU A 43 16.06 35.58 -47.88
CA LEU A 43 16.31 34.32 -47.20
C LEU A 43 17.48 34.50 -46.22
N ALA A 44 17.23 34.32 -44.93
CA ALA A 44 18.28 34.13 -43.94
C ALA A 44 17.89 32.98 -43.01
N LEU A 45 18.53 31.83 -43.25
CA LEU A 45 18.64 30.71 -42.33
C LEU A 45 18.93 31.24 -40.92
N THR A 46 17.94 31.17 -40.04
CA THR A 46 18.15 31.34 -38.61
C THR A 46 17.31 30.33 -37.86
N MET A 47 18.00 29.29 -37.37
CA MET A 47 17.73 28.63 -36.08
C MET A 47 16.24 28.30 -35.83
N LEU A 48 15.74 27.24 -36.46
CA LEU A 48 14.64 26.45 -35.89
C LEU A 48 15.17 25.75 -34.63
N GLY A 49 15.28 26.53 -33.56
CA GLY A 49 15.29 26.06 -32.18
C GLY A 49 13.92 25.45 -31.87
N GLY A 50 13.68 24.27 -32.42
CA GLY A 50 12.58 23.41 -32.02
C GLY A 50 12.96 22.76 -30.70
N PHE A 51 12.82 23.48 -29.59
CA PHE A 51 12.57 22.83 -28.32
C PHE A 51 11.22 22.12 -28.47
N ALA A 52 11.26 20.88 -28.96
CA ALA A 52 10.19 19.94 -28.75
C ALA A 52 10.08 19.79 -27.22
N ALA A 53 9.19 20.58 -26.62
CA ALA A 53 8.68 20.31 -25.30
C ALA A 53 7.99 18.95 -25.43
N VAL A 54 8.74 17.89 -25.18
CA VAL A 54 8.20 16.55 -24.98
C VAL A 54 7.22 16.71 -23.82
N ALA A 55 5.94 16.81 -24.15
CA ALA A 55 4.87 16.69 -23.19
C ALA A 55 5.06 15.30 -22.57
N ARG A 56 5.77 15.26 -21.45
CA ARG A 56 6.05 14.04 -20.72
C ARG A 56 4.69 13.54 -20.27
N ALA A 57 4.11 12.61 -21.05
CA ALA A 57 2.82 12.02 -20.76
C ALA A 57 2.82 11.64 -19.29
N ALA A 58 1.93 12.24 -18.51
CA ALA A 58 1.88 11.99 -17.09
C ALA A 58 1.62 10.49 -16.92
N VAL A 59 2.63 9.76 -16.43
CA VAL A 59 2.50 8.33 -16.17
C VAL A 59 1.29 8.16 -15.24
N PRO A 60 0.25 7.39 -15.63
CA PRO A 60 -0.94 7.23 -14.81
C PRO A 60 -0.55 6.71 -13.43
N ARG A 61 -1.03 7.37 -12.37
CA ARG A 61 -0.80 6.89 -11.01
C ARG A 61 -1.45 5.53 -10.82
N SER A 62 -0.75 4.63 -10.17
CA SER A 62 -1.28 3.32 -9.76
C SER A 62 -1.81 3.37 -8.32
N ALA A 63 -1.31 4.30 -7.50
CA ALA A 63 -1.73 4.49 -6.11
C ALA A 63 -2.33 5.87 -5.83
N ILE A 64 -3.38 5.87 -5.01
CA ILE A 64 -3.91 7.01 -4.30
C ILE A 64 -3.46 6.86 -2.85
N VAL A 65 -2.67 7.80 -2.35
CA VAL A 65 -2.16 7.75 -0.97
C VAL A 65 -2.79 8.85 -0.13
N THR A 66 -3.51 8.45 0.92
CA THR A 66 -4.06 9.36 1.91
C THR A 66 -3.22 9.32 3.17
N ILE A 67 -2.87 10.49 3.71
CA ILE A 67 -2.10 10.61 4.94
C ILE A 67 -2.99 11.26 6.00
N SER A 68 -3.19 10.59 7.14
CA SER A 68 -3.85 11.16 8.31
C SER A 68 -2.82 11.32 9.42
N SER A 69 -2.46 12.56 9.72
CA SER A 69 -1.50 12.86 10.80
C SER A 69 -2.17 12.85 12.17
N VAL A 70 -1.34 12.77 13.22
CA VAL A 70 -1.73 12.94 14.61
C VAL A 70 -0.76 13.92 15.28
N ARG A 71 -1.13 14.52 16.40
CA ARG A 71 -0.22 15.39 17.15
C ARG A 71 0.97 14.58 17.67
N SER A 72 2.18 15.02 17.35
CA SER A 72 3.45 14.40 17.78
C SER A 72 3.47 12.88 17.52
N PRO A 73 3.47 12.46 16.23
CA PRO A 73 3.45 11.05 15.87
C PRO A 73 4.74 10.35 16.35
N ARG A 74 4.61 9.10 16.79
CA ARG A 74 5.72 8.23 17.24
C ARG A 74 6.20 7.28 16.14
N GLY A 75 5.67 7.44 14.94
CA GLY A 75 5.85 6.50 13.85
C GLY A 75 4.75 6.59 12.79
N VAL A 76 4.74 5.62 11.90
CA VAL A 76 3.84 5.50 10.76
C VAL A 76 3.15 4.14 10.80
N LEU A 77 1.81 4.15 10.72
CA LEU A 77 0.99 2.98 10.44
C LEU A 77 0.64 2.98 8.95
N VAL A 78 0.87 1.89 8.25
CA VAL A 78 0.54 1.71 6.83
C VAL A 78 -0.55 0.67 6.68
N THR A 79 -1.56 0.98 5.88
CA THR A 79 -2.58 0.03 5.44
C THR A 79 -2.84 0.16 3.93
N SER A 80 -3.48 -0.86 3.35
CA SER A 80 -3.73 -0.97 1.91
C SER A 80 -5.17 -1.40 1.61
N GLY A 81 -5.63 -1.16 0.38
CA GLY A 81 -6.92 -1.63 -0.12
C GLY A 81 -8.03 -0.57 -0.19
N GLY A 82 -7.69 0.70 0.00
CA GLY A 82 -8.60 1.82 -0.22
C GLY A 82 -9.35 2.32 1.01
N TRP A 83 -10.40 3.09 0.75
CA TRP A 83 -11.15 3.85 1.77
C TRP A 83 -11.67 3.01 2.94
N PRO A 84 -12.32 1.84 2.77
CA PRO A 84 -12.92 1.13 3.90
C PRO A 84 -11.86 0.66 4.91
N TYR A 85 -10.71 0.16 4.43
CA TYR A 85 -9.61 -0.27 5.30
C TYR A 85 -8.88 0.92 5.93
N CYS A 86 -8.83 2.06 5.23
CA CYS A 86 -8.32 3.29 5.82
C CYS A 86 -9.16 3.75 7.01
N GLU A 87 -10.49 3.79 6.87
CA GLU A 87 -11.39 4.14 7.97
C GLU A 87 -11.27 3.18 9.16
N GLN A 88 -11.07 1.90 8.89
CA GLN A 88 -10.81 0.87 9.91
C GLN A 88 -9.49 1.10 10.67
N ALA A 89 -8.43 1.54 9.99
CA ALA A 89 -7.11 1.77 10.60
C ALA A 89 -6.98 3.13 11.31
N ARG A 90 -7.77 4.14 10.93
CA ARG A 90 -7.78 5.49 11.55
C ARG A 90 -7.85 5.51 13.08
N PRO A 91 -8.80 4.81 13.75
CA PRO A 91 -8.84 4.80 15.21
C PRO A 91 -7.62 4.11 15.83
N LEU A 92 -7.05 3.10 15.15
CA LEU A 92 -5.87 2.38 15.63
C LEU A 92 -4.63 3.29 15.61
N ALA A 93 -4.39 3.96 14.48
CA ALA A 93 -3.32 4.95 14.33
C ALA A 93 -3.42 6.06 15.38
N ARG A 94 -4.62 6.60 15.61
CA ARG A 94 -4.86 7.64 16.63
C ARG A 94 -4.50 7.16 18.04
N ARG A 95 -4.98 5.99 18.45
CA ARG A 95 -4.68 5.42 19.77
C ARG A 95 -3.19 5.10 19.96
N ALA A 96 -2.54 4.60 18.92
CA ALA A 96 -1.12 4.27 18.92
C ALA A 96 -0.20 5.50 18.73
N ARG A 97 -0.77 6.69 18.49
CA ARG A 97 -0.05 7.92 18.10
C ARG A 97 0.85 7.72 16.88
N LEU A 98 0.36 7.00 15.88
CA LEU A 98 1.03 6.81 14.60
C LEU A 98 0.35 7.68 13.53
N ALA A 99 1.14 8.27 12.63
CA ALA A 99 0.56 8.83 11.42
C ALA A 99 0.10 7.70 10.50
N LEU A 100 -1.10 7.79 9.95
CA LEU A 100 -1.64 6.76 9.08
C LEU A 100 -1.34 7.10 7.61
N VAL A 101 -0.74 6.15 6.90
CA VAL A 101 -0.62 6.14 5.45
C VAL A 101 -1.53 5.05 4.90
N CYS A 102 -2.54 5.46 4.13
CA CYS A 102 -3.47 4.56 3.47
C CYS A 102 -3.19 4.54 1.97
N GLY A 103 -2.88 3.36 1.43
CA GLY A 103 -2.89 3.11 -0.01
C GLY A 103 -4.28 2.72 -0.49
N GLY A 104 -4.71 3.33 -1.59
CA GLY A 104 -5.86 2.92 -2.39
C GLY A 104 -5.44 2.75 -3.85
N TYR A 105 -5.98 1.73 -4.51
CA TYR A 105 -5.67 1.51 -5.92
C TYR A 105 -6.32 2.58 -6.80
N ALA A 106 -5.63 3.08 -7.82
CA ALA A 106 -6.16 4.19 -8.61
C ALA A 106 -7.47 3.87 -9.34
N LYS A 107 -7.66 2.60 -9.75
CA LYS A 107 -8.91 2.11 -10.36
C LYS A 107 -10.03 1.90 -9.32
N ASP A 108 -9.73 1.95 -8.02
CA ASP A 108 -10.73 1.73 -6.98
C ASP A 108 -11.69 2.93 -6.87
N GLY A 109 -12.96 2.66 -7.20
CA GLY A 109 -14.06 3.60 -7.04
C GLY A 109 -14.75 3.52 -5.68
N TYR A 110 -14.39 2.56 -4.81
CA TYR A 110 -15.01 2.40 -3.49
C TYR A 110 -14.51 3.43 -2.48
N ARG A 111 -14.87 4.70 -2.72
CA ARG A 111 -14.39 5.87 -1.97
C ARG A 111 -15.38 6.35 -0.89
N GLY A 112 -16.38 5.54 -0.56
CA GLY A 112 -17.39 5.87 0.45
C GLY A 112 -18.47 4.79 0.58
N ARG A 113 -19.28 4.89 1.65
CA ARG A 113 -20.22 3.83 2.11
C ARG A 113 -21.16 3.26 1.04
N LYS A 114 -21.61 4.07 0.07
CA LYS A 114 -22.57 3.65 -0.98
C LYS A 114 -21.92 3.20 -2.30
N LEU A 115 -20.58 3.16 -2.35
CA LEU A 115 -19.82 2.92 -3.58
C LEU A 115 -19.15 1.54 -3.63
N ARG A 116 -19.61 0.58 -2.81
CA ARG A 116 -19.02 -0.76 -2.76
C ARG A 116 -19.06 -1.48 -4.11
N HIS A 117 -20.09 -1.24 -4.93
CA HIS A 117 -20.21 -1.80 -6.27
C HIS A 117 -19.13 -1.31 -7.25
N LEU A 118 -18.43 -0.22 -6.92
CA LEU A 118 -17.29 0.31 -7.69
C LEU A 118 -15.94 -0.17 -7.13
N ARG A 119 -15.95 -1.13 -6.20
CA ARG A 119 -14.73 -1.63 -5.57
C ARG A 119 -13.83 -2.27 -6.60
N TRP A 120 -12.56 -1.91 -6.52
CA TRP A 120 -11.49 -2.63 -7.21
C TRP A 120 -10.29 -2.80 -6.30
N LEU A 121 -9.83 -4.03 -6.16
CA LEU A 121 -8.63 -4.34 -5.40
C LEU A 121 -7.43 -4.56 -6.34
N ASP A 122 -6.25 -4.13 -5.93
CA ASP A 122 -5.03 -4.27 -6.73
C ASP A 122 -4.51 -5.72 -6.80
N TRP A 123 -4.93 -6.57 -5.85
CA TRP A 123 -4.54 -7.97 -5.73
C TRP A 123 -3.02 -8.21 -5.77
N GLY A 124 -2.20 -7.31 -5.21
CA GLY A 124 -0.74 -7.40 -5.25
C GLY A 124 -0.14 -6.73 -6.50
N ASN A 125 -0.78 -5.68 -7.02
CA ASN A 125 -0.31 -5.00 -8.22
C ASN A 125 1.05 -4.35 -7.96
N ALA A 126 2.09 -4.83 -8.65
CA ALA A 126 3.46 -4.35 -8.49
C ALA A 126 3.60 -2.83 -8.62
N ALA A 127 3.00 -2.23 -9.65
CA ALA A 127 3.11 -0.79 -9.88
C ALA A 127 2.42 0.03 -8.76
N TYR A 128 1.29 -0.46 -8.25
CA TYR A 128 0.64 0.13 -7.08
C TYR A 128 1.50 0.03 -5.82
N LEU A 129 2.06 -1.15 -5.55
CA LEU A 129 2.90 -1.39 -4.38
C LEU A 129 4.20 -0.59 -4.42
N ASP A 130 4.83 -0.46 -5.61
CA ASP A 130 6.04 0.35 -5.80
C ASP A 130 5.76 1.83 -5.52
N GLU A 131 4.63 2.36 -6.03
CA GLU A 131 4.23 3.75 -5.76
C GLU A 131 3.88 3.97 -4.28
N LEU A 132 3.17 3.01 -3.66
CA LEU A 132 2.85 3.07 -2.23
C LEU A 132 4.12 3.02 -1.38
N ALA A 133 5.06 2.12 -1.67
CA ALA A 133 6.35 1.99 -0.98
C ALA A 133 7.15 3.30 -1.03
N ALA A 134 7.24 3.94 -2.19
CA ALA A 134 7.92 5.22 -2.34
C ALA A 134 7.30 6.32 -1.46
N ARG A 135 5.97 6.35 -1.36
CA ARG A 135 5.26 7.31 -0.50
C ARG A 135 5.44 6.98 0.98
N VAL A 136 5.37 5.72 1.37
CA VAL A 136 5.63 5.26 2.73
C VAL A 136 7.04 5.67 3.16
N ALA A 137 8.06 5.38 2.35
CA ALA A 137 9.44 5.75 2.63
C ALA A 137 9.61 7.27 2.81
N ALA A 138 8.98 8.07 1.94
CA ALA A 138 9.05 9.53 2.04
C ALA A 138 8.38 10.07 3.31
N VAL A 139 7.26 9.49 3.73
CA VAL A 139 6.57 9.89 4.97
C VAL A 139 7.34 9.45 6.20
N HIS A 140 7.81 8.20 6.22
CA HIS A 140 8.57 7.65 7.34
C HIS A 140 9.90 8.38 7.56
N ARG A 141 10.64 8.74 6.49
CA ARG A 141 11.84 9.60 6.62
C ARG A 141 11.58 10.96 7.28
N ARG A 142 10.37 11.51 7.15
CA ARG A 142 10.01 12.81 7.74
C ARG A 142 9.55 12.69 9.19
N ILE A 143 8.88 11.61 9.53
CA ILE A 143 8.30 11.41 10.87
C ILE A 143 9.28 10.68 11.80
N GLY A 144 10.06 9.74 11.27
CA GLY A 144 10.90 8.84 12.04
C GLY A 144 10.08 7.85 12.90
N GLY A 145 10.76 7.21 13.84
CA GLY A 145 10.13 6.28 14.78
C GLY A 145 9.68 4.97 14.11
N MET A 146 8.65 4.36 14.70
CA MET A 146 8.22 3.01 14.35
C MET A 146 7.50 2.96 12.99
N LEU A 147 7.81 1.99 12.15
CA LEU A 147 7.08 1.69 10.92
C LEU A 147 6.29 0.39 11.07
N VAL A 148 4.95 0.51 11.06
CA VAL A 148 4.03 -0.61 11.23
C VAL A 148 3.20 -0.80 9.98
N PHE A 149 3.17 -2.01 9.45
CA PHE A 149 2.26 -2.40 8.38
C PHE A 149 1.14 -3.24 9.00
N ALA A 150 -0.11 -2.87 8.78
CA ALA A 150 -1.22 -3.61 9.38
C ALA A 150 -2.46 -3.67 8.50
N GLY A 151 -3.14 -4.81 8.55
CA GLY A 151 -4.45 -4.96 7.94
C GLY A 151 -5.17 -6.23 8.35
N VAL A 152 -6.44 -6.26 7.97
CA VAL A 152 -7.35 -7.39 8.10
C VAL A 152 -7.91 -7.79 6.75
N SER A 153 -8.18 -9.08 6.53
CA SER A 153 -8.74 -9.59 5.27
C SER A 153 -7.85 -9.18 4.08
N TYR A 154 -8.43 -8.59 3.03
CA TYR A 154 -7.64 -8.09 1.89
C TYR A 154 -6.50 -7.14 2.32
N SER A 155 -6.75 -6.20 3.23
CA SER A 155 -5.73 -5.20 3.60
C SER A 155 -4.53 -5.84 4.27
N GLY A 156 -4.71 -6.93 5.03
CA GLY A 156 -3.63 -7.71 5.63
C GLY A 156 -2.81 -8.44 4.57
N TYR A 157 -3.46 -9.02 3.56
CA TYR A 157 -2.78 -9.52 2.36
C TYR A 157 -1.97 -8.42 1.68
N GLY A 158 -2.59 -7.28 1.35
CA GLY A 158 -1.95 -6.20 0.62
C GLY A 158 -0.71 -5.64 1.32
N VAL A 159 -0.75 -5.47 2.65
CA VAL A 159 0.43 -5.01 3.40
C VAL A 159 1.51 -6.09 3.55
N ALA A 160 1.13 -7.38 3.58
CA ALA A 160 2.10 -8.47 3.57
C ALA A 160 2.85 -8.54 2.22
N VAL A 161 2.15 -8.38 1.10
CA VAL A 161 2.78 -8.30 -0.23
C VAL A 161 3.69 -7.07 -0.32
N LEU A 162 3.23 -5.91 0.18
CA LEU A 162 4.05 -4.69 0.25
C LEU A 162 5.36 -4.92 1.01
N ALA A 163 5.28 -5.48 2.23
CA ALA A 163 6.45 -5.78 3.05
C ALA A 163 7.40 -6.77 2.36
N ALA A 164 6.86 -7.86 1.82
CA ALA A 164 7.67 -8.87 1.15
C ALA A 164 8.37 -8.34 -0.11
N ARG A 165 7.71 -7.45 -0.85
CA ARG A 165 8.26 -6.84 -2.07
C ARG A 165 9.29 -5.76 -1.79
N HIS A 166 9.09 -5.01 -0.71
CA HIS A 166 9.94 -3.88 -0.32
C HIS A 166 10.58 -4.08 1.05
N PRO A 167 11.43 -5.13 1.23
CA PRO A 167 12.08 -5.39 2.51
C PRO A 167 13.02 -4.23 2.93
N GLU A 168 13.48 -3.41 1.99
CA GLU A 168 14.27 -2.21 2.24
C GLU A 168 13.54 -1.13 3.06
N LEU A 169 12.21 -1.19 3.14
CA LEU A 169 11.44 -0.31 4.04
C LEU A 169 11.67 -0.65 5.51
N ARG A 170 12.10 -1.88 5.81
CA ARG A 170 12.41 -2.38 7.16
C ARG A 170 11.33 -2.04 8.20
N PRO A 171 10.06 -2.42 7.98
CA PRO A 171 9.03 -2.22 9.00
C PRO A 171 9.43 -2.90 10.32
N ASP A 172 9.22 -2.25 11.45
CA ASP A 172 9.43 -2.86 12.76
C ASP A 172 8.43 -4.01 12.99
N LEU A 173 7.23 -3.87 12.42
CA LEU A 173 6.11 -4.75 12.67
C LEU A 173 5.23 -4.91 11.42
N VAL A 174 4.90 -6.15 11.08
CA VAL A 174 3.91 -6.51 10.07
C VAL A 174 2.79 -7.31 10.74
N VAL A 175 1.59 -6.73 10.79
CA VAL A 175 0.38 -7.32 11.40
C VAL A 175 -0.59 -7.74 10.31
N VAL A 176 -0.86 -9.03 10.23
CA VAL A 176 -1.79 -9.64 9.27
C VAL A 176 -2.87 -10.37 10.04
N VAL A 177 -4.11 -9.92 9.94
CA VAL A 177 -5.24 -10.55 10.65
C VAL A 177 -6.25 -11.12 9.66
N ASP A 178 -6.66 -12.37 9.87
CA ASP A 178 -7.69 -13.07 9.10
C ASP A 178 -7.55 -12.84 7.58
N SER A 179 -6.31 -12.95 7.08
CA SER A 179 -5.98 -12.72 5.67
C SER A 179 -5.53 -14.03 5.02
N TYR A 180 -5.26 -14.00 3.73
CA TYR A 180 -4.58 -15.07 3.00
C TYR A 180 -3.19 -14.57 2.60
N LEU A 181 -2.17 -15.42 2.73
CA LEU A 181 -0.80 -15.15 2.28
C LEU A 181 -0.46 -15.91 0.99
N ASP A 182 -1.45 -16.54 0.37
CA ASP A 182 -1.33 -17.18 -0.93
C ASP A 182 -2.57 -16.87 -1.78
N LEU A 183 -2.40 -16.08 -2.84
CA LEU A 183 -3.50 -15.70 -3.74
C LEU A 183 -3.96 -16.86 -4.62
N ALA A 184 -3.06 -17.76 -5.02
CA ALA A 184 -3.42 -18.92 -5.84
C ALA A 184 -4.32 -19.87 -5.04
N ALA A 185 -3.96 -20.13 -3.79
CA ALA A 185 -4.80 -20.87 -2.83
C ALA A 185 -6.16 -20.19 -2.65
N ARG A 186 -6.17 -18.86 -2.45
CA ARG A 186 -7.42 -18.10 -2.30
C ARG A 186 -8.32 -18.24 -3.52
N ARG A 187 -7.76 -18.15 -4.73
CA ARG A 187 -8.52 -18.27 -5.98
C ARG A 187 -9.06 -19.68 -6.19
N ALA A 188 -8.31 -20.72 -5.83
CA ALA A 188 -8.73 -22.12 -5.96
C ALA A 188 -9.97 -22.45 -5.10
N HIS A 189 -10.12 -21.79 -3.95
CA HIS A 189 -11.28 -21.95 -3.07
C HIS A 189 -12.56 -21.27 -3.59
N LEU A 190 -12.51 -20.54 -4.70
CA LEU A 190 -13.63 -19.76 -5.22
C LEU A 190 -14.20 -20.41 -6.49
N PRO A 191 -15.53 -20.65 -6.57
CA PRO A 191 -16.18 -21.02 -7.82
C PRO A 191 -15.91 -19.98 -8.91
N ALA A 192 -15.80 -20.39 -10.18
CA ALA A 192 -15.54 -19.48 -11.29
C ALA A 192 -16.59 -18.35 -11.40
N GLY A 193 -17.85 -18.65 -11.05
CA GLY A 193 -18.95 -17.69 -10.99
C GLY A 193 -18.96 -16.79 -9.73
N HIS A 194 -17.99 -16.89 -8.83
CA HIS A 194 -17.93 -16.05 -7.64
C HIS A 194 -17.38 -14.65 -7.99
N GLU A 195 -17.94 -13.59 -7.39
CA GLU A 195 -17.54 -12.20 -7.66
C GLU A 195 -16.03 -11.98 -7.45
N THR A 196 -15.50 -12.42 -6.29
CA THR A 196 -14.08 -12.32 -5.98
C THR A 196 -13.19 -13.12 -6.93
N ALA A 197 -13.65 -14.27 -7.45
CA ALA A 197 -12.87 -15.04 -8.44
C ALA A 197 -12.71 -14.23 -9.73
N ARG A 198 -13.82 -13.67 -10.24
CA ARG A 198 -13.79 -12.80 -11.41
C ARG A 198 -12.94 -11.54 -11.20
N GLU A 199 -12.99 -10.95 -10.00
CA GLU A 199 -12.18 -9.78 -9.65
C GLU A 199 -10.68 -10.10 -9.69
N ILE A 200 -10.28 -11.23 -9.07
CA ILE A 200 -8.89 -11.72 -9.11
C ILE A 200 -8.46 -12.00 -10.55
N ASP A 201 -9.25 -12.75 -11.31
CA ASP A 201 -8.88 -13.15 -12.68
C ASP A 201 -8.77 -11.94 -13.60
N ARG A 202 -9.66 -10.95 -13.45
CA ARG A 202 -9.63 -9.71 -14.23
C ARG A 202 -8.39 -8.86 -13.95
N GLU A 203 -7.93 -8.79 -12.70
CA GLU A 203 -6.74 -7.99 -12.34
C GLU A 203 -5.42 -8.73 -12.61
N THR A 204 -5.44 -10.07 -12.57
CA THR A 204 -4.21 -10.88 -12.64
C THR A 204 -4.04 -11.63 -13.96
N GLY A 205 -5.12 -11.80 -14.73
CA GLY A 205 -5.19 -12.74 -15.85
C GLY A 205 -5.44 -14.18 -15.44
N GLY A 206 -5.55 -14.50 -14.14
CA GLY A 206 -6.00 -15.80 -13.62
C GLY A 206 -5.04 -16.98 -13.80
N THR A 207 -3.90 -16.81 -14.47
CA THR A 207 -2.93 -17.91 -14.64
C THR A 207 -2.22 -18.24 -13.31
N PRO A 208 -1.86 -19.51 -13.05
CA PRO A 208 -1.14 -19.88 -11.83
C PRO A 208 0.13 -19.05 -11.59
N ALA A 209 0.92 -18.81 -12.64
CA ALA A 209 2.13 -18.00 -12.56
C ALA A 209 1.84 -16.53 -12.23
N ALA A 210 0.75 -15.96 -12.75
CA ALA A 210 0.35 -14.60 -12.42
C ALA A 210 -0.11 -14.49 -10.96
N LEU A 211 -0.92 -15.43 -10.47
CA LEU A 211 -1.37 -15.48 -9.07
C LEU A 211 -0.20 -15.64 -8.10
N ALA A 212 0.76 -16.53 -8.40
CA ALA A 212 1.95 -16.73 -7.57
C ALA A 212 2.81 -15.46 -7.45
N ARG A 213 2.96 -14.68 -8.53
CA ARG A 213 3.68 -13.39 -8.51
C ARG A 213 2.98 -12.30 -7.70
N ARG A 214 1.72 -12.49 -7.35
CA ARG A 214 0.92 -11.55 -6.56
C ARG A 214 0.95 -11.86 -5.06
N SER A 215 1.21 -13.11 -4.68
CA SER A 215 1.40 -13.50 -3.29
C SER A 215 2.63 -12.84 -2.65
N PRO A 216 2.66 -12.65 -1.31
CA PRO A 216 3.86 -12.26 -0.60
C PRO A 216 5.03 -13.21 -0.92
N ASN A 217 6.15 -12.65 -1.38
CA ASN A 217 7.34 -13.43 -1.64
C ASN A 217 7.95 -13.94 -0.32
N VAL A 218 8.08 -15.26 -0.20
CA VAL A 218 8.67 -15.94 0.97
C VAL A 218 10.08 -15.42 1.27
N ASP A 219 10.91 -15.16 0.26
CA ASP A 219 12.28 -14.67 0.43
C ASP A 219 12.30 -13.28 1.08
N GLY A 220 11.37 -12.42 0.68
CA GLY A 220 11.21 -11.07 1.23
C GLY A 220 10.76 -11.10 2.69
N LEU A 221 9.74 -11.91 3.00
CA LEU A 221 9.29 -12.09 4.40
C LEU A 221 10.38 -12.72 5.27
N ALA A 222 11.09 -13.73 4.76
CA ALA A 222 12.18 -14.36 5.50
C ALA A 222 13.35 -13.39 5.75
N ARG A 223 13.66 -12.51 4.79
CA ARG A 223 14.63 -11.43 4.97
C ARG A 223 14.19 -10.49 6.09
N LEU A 224 12.95 -10.01 6.06
CA LEU A 224 12.41 -9.16 7.13
C LEU A 224 12.52 -9.81 8.52
N VAL A 225 12.14 -11.08 8.64
CA VAL A 225 12.25 -11.83 9.91
C VAL A 225 13.71 -11.94 10.38
N ARG A 226 14.67 -12.18 9.47
CA ARG A 226 16.10 -12.20 9.81
C ARG A 226 16.61 -10.83 10.25
N ASP A 227 16.13 -9.77 9.59
CA ASP A 227 16.55 -8.38 9.84
C ASP A 227 15.86 -7.75 11.07
N GLY A 228 15.03 -8.53 11.79
CA GLY A 228 14.44 -8.15 13.07
C GLY A 228 12.99 -7.65 13.01
N THR A 229 12.35 -7.62 11.84
CA THR A 229 10.92 -7.28 11.73
C THR A 229 10.10 -8.32 12.48
N LYS A 230 9.22 -7.85 13.38
CA LYS A 230 8.25 -8.71 14.03
C LYS A 230 7.08 -9.01 13.07
N LEU A 231 6.87 -10.28 12.76
CA LEU A 231 5.72 -10.74 11.99
C LEU A 231 4.63 -11.23 12.95
N VAL A 232 3.45 -10.60 12.93
CA VAL A 232 2.27 -10.97 13.72
C VAL A 232 1.16 -11.39 12.78
N VAL A 233 1.07 -12.69 12.50
CA VAL A 233 -0.02 -13.26 11.68
C VAL A 233 -1.01 -13.96 12.59
N VAL A 234 -2.26 -13.47 12.57
CA VAL A 234 -3.35 -13.99 13.39
C VAL A 234 -4.49 -14.43 12.47
N TRP A 235 -5.01 -15.63 12.61
CA TRP A 235 -6.18 -16.06 11.84
C TRP A 235 -7.18 -16.84 12.70
N SER A 236 -8.44 -16.79 12.30
CA SER A 236 -9.50 -17.56 12.94
C SER A 236 -9.56 -18.99 12.40
N VAL A 237 -9.80 -19.92 13.32
CA VAL A 237 -10.11 -21.34 13.06
C VAL A 237 -11.45 -21.73 13.70
N ALA A 238 -12.34 -20.76 13.91
CA ALA A 238 -13.67 -21.03 14.45
C ALA A 238 -14.50 -21.90 13.48
N ASP A 239 -15.41 -22.72 13.99
CA ASP A 239 -16.21 -23.66 13.18
C ASP A 239 -17.02 -22.95 12.07
N GLY A 240 -17.39 -21.69 12.31
CA GLY A 240 -18.06 -20.82 11.33
C GLY A 240 -17.17 -20.36 10.18
N GLU A 241 -15.84 -20.39 10.31
CA GLU A 241 -14.90 -19.95 9.28
C GLU A 241 -14.93 -20.86 8.05
N ARG A 242 -15.38 -22.12 8.15
CA ARG A 242 -15.57 -22.95 6.95
C ARG A 242 -16.60 -22.36 5.99
N ARG A 243 -17.59 -21.62 6.50
CA ARG A 243 -18.59 -20.92 5.68
C ARG A 243 -18.08 -19.54 5.26
N GLU A 244 -17.47 -18.81 6.20
CA GLU A 244 -16.89 -17.50 5.93
C GLU A 244 -15.73 -17.63 4.93
N PHE A 245 -15.78 -16.92 3.81
CA PHE A 245 -14.82 -17.06 2.71
C PHE A 245 -14.57 -18.51 2.23
N ARG A 246 -15.47 -19.46 2.53
CA ARG A 246 -15.34 -20.90 2.24
C ARG A 246 -14.11 -21.56 2.89
N GLY A 247 -13.74 -21.14 4.11
CA GLY A 247 -12.59 -21.71 4.84
C GLY A 247 -11.22 -21.24 4.34
N ALA A 248 -11.18 -20.34 3.35
CA ALA A 248 -9.94 -19.96 2.70
C ALA A 248 -8.92 -19.22 3.59
N THR A 249 -9.31 -18.74 4.78
CA THR A 249 -8.40 -18.10 5.75
C THR A 249 -7.82 -19.10 6.76
N CYS A 250 -8.46 -20.25 6.93
CA CYS A 250 -8.05 -21.31 7.86
C CYS A 250 -7.61 -22.60 7.16
N ASP A 251 -7.54 -22.61 5.84
CA ASP A 251 -6.93 -23.69 5.07
C ASP A 251 -5.40 -23.73 5.27
N ALA A 252 -4.82 -24.93 5.15
CA ALA A 252 -3.38 -25.14 5.30
C ALA A 252 -2.55 -24.26 4.35
N THR A 253 -3.06 -24.02 3.14
CA THR A 253 -2.35 -23.24 2.11
C THR A 253 -2.44 -21.73 2.31
N ALA A 254 -3.33 -21.25 3.18
CA ALA A 254 -3.62 -19.83 3.32
C ALA A 254 -2.61 -19.05 4.16
N ASN A 255 -2.36 -19.52 5.39
CA ASN A 255 -1.45 -18.87 6.35
C ASN A 255 -0.36 -19.83 6.80
N ALA A 256 -0.73 -21.08 7.12
CA ALA A 256 0.17 -22.04 7.72
C ALA A 256 1.33 -22.47 6.79
N ALA A 257 1.04 -22.83 5.54
CA ALA A 257 2.07 -23.23 4.58
C ALA A 257 3.01 -22.06 4.20
N PRO A 258 2.52 -20.83 3.94
CA PRO A 258 3.40 -19.66 3.78
C PRO A 258 4.31 -19.41 4.99
N LEU A 259 3.80 -19.48 6.22
CA LEU A 259 4.62 -19.30 7.43
C LEU A 259 5.65 -20.41 7.61
N ALA A 260 5.29 -21.66 7.31
CA ALA A 260 6.24 -22.77 7.28
C ALA A 260 7.35 -22.57 6.23
N ALA A 261 7.00 -22.04 5.05
CA ALA A 261 7.97 -21.70 4.02
C ALA A 261 8.91 -20.55 4.46
N VAL A 262 8.39 -19.54 5.14
CA VAL A 262 9.20 -18.46 5.74
C VAL A 262 10.14 -19.03 6.79
N ALA A 263 9.68 -19.92 7.68
CA ALA A 263 10.54 -20.55 8.69
C ALA A 263 11.69 -21.35 8.07
N ARG A 264 11.40 -22.17 7.04
CA ARG A 264 12.42 -22.88 6.26
C ARG A 264 13.43 -21.91 5.65
N ARG A 265 12.95 -20.89 4.96
CA ARG A 265 13.81 -19.94 4.24
C ARG A 265 14.62 -19.03 5.16
N ALA A 266 14.07 -18.67 6.32
CA ALA A 266 14.73 -17.90 7.34
C ALA A 266 15.76 -18.72 8.14
N GLY A 267 15.66 -20.06 8.11
CA GLY A 267 16.49 -20.96 8.91
C GLY A 267 16.20 -20.89 10.40
N ARG A 268 15.03 -20.37 10.80
CA ARG A 268 14.63 -20.22 12.20
C ARG A 268 13.12 -20.34 12.38
N PRO A 269 12.64 -20.67 13.59
CA PRO A 269 11.20 -20.74 13.85
C PRO A 269 10.49 -19.41 13.60
N VAL A 270 9.26 -19.49 13.10
CA VAL A 270 8.34 -18.36 12.91
C VAL A 270 7.06 -18.67 13.68
N ASP A 271 6.60 -17.70 14.48
CA ASP A 271 5.35 -17.82 15.22
C ASP A 271 4.17 -17.27 14.42
N GLY A 272 3.02 -17.92 14.58
CA GLY A 272 1.70 -17.43 14.20
C GLY A 272 0.73 -17.59 15.37
N TRP A 273 -0.48 -17.06 15.23
CA TRP A 273 -1.50 -17.14 16.27
C TRP A 273 -2.86 -17.51 15.70
N VAL A 274 -3.54 -18.44 16.37
CA VAL A 274 -4.90 -18.84 16.00
C VAL A 274 -5.92 -18.37 17.03
N THR A 275 -7.10 -17.97 16.56
CA THR A 275 -8.22 -17.58 17.42
C THR A 275 -9.47 -18.37 17.07
N ARG A 276 -10.46 -18.40 17.98
CA ARG A 276 -11.81 -18.91 17.70
C ARG A 276 -12.84 -17.78 17.55
N SER A 277 -12.37 -16.56 17.28
CA SER A 277 -13.21 -15.39 17.06
C SER A 277 -13.83 -15.44 15.66
N ARG A 278 -14.92 -14.70 15.40
CA ARG A 278 -15.36 -14.50 14.01
C ARG A 278 -14.32 -13.69 13.22
N HIS A 279 -14.24 -13.92 11.91
CA HIS A 279 -13.42 -13.14 10.99
C HIS A 279 -13.46 -11.63 11.27
N GLY A 280 -12.28 -11.04 11.38
CA GLY A 280 -12.05 -9.62 11.63
C GLY A 280 -12.30 -9.15 13.06
N ALA A 281 -13.04 -9.92 13.88
CA ALA A 281 -13.34 -9.53 15.26
C ALA A 281 -12.06 -9.34 16.11
N THR A 282 -11.03 -10.15 15.84
CA THR A 282 -9.73 -10.01 16.49
C THR A 282 -9.10 -8.64 16.20
N PHE A 283 -9.15 -8.18 14.95
CA PHE A 283 -8.63 -6.87 14.57
C PHE A 283 -9.46 -5.73 15.19
N TRP A 284 -10.78 -5.87 15.25
CA TRP A 284 -11.65 -4.84 15.87
C TRP A 284 -11.46 -4.71 17.37
N ARG A 285 -11.30 -5.84 18.07
CA ARG A 285 -11.18 -5.87 19.53
C ARG A 285 -9.76 -5.55 20.00
N TYR A 286 -8.75 -6.02 19.30
CA TYR A 286 -7.37 -5.98 19.76
C TYR A 286 -6.42 -5.17 18.86
N GLY A 287 -6.91 -4.62 17.74
CA GLY A 287 -6.09 -3.94 16.74
C GLY A 287 -5.14 -2.90 17.30
N SER A 288 -5.57 -2.09 18.28
CA SER A 288 -4.71 -1.04 18.86
C SER A 288 -3.55 -1.60 19.68
N ARG A 289 -3.68 -2.82 20.22
CA ARG A 289 -2.60 -3.55 20.90
C ARG A 289 -1.73 -4.28 19.88
N LEU A 290 -2.35 -4.88 18.87
CA LEU A 290 -1.64 -5.60 17.81
C LEU A 290 -0.67 -4.69 17.04
N VAL A 291 -1.08 -3.46 16.68
CA VAL A 291 -0.21 -2.47 16.01
C VAL A 291 0.90 -1.91 16.91
N LEU A 292 0.94 -2.30 18.19
CA LEU A 292 2.02 -2.03 19.14
C LEU A 292 2.81 -3.30 19.48
N GLY A 293 2.62 -4.37 18.69
CA GLY A 293 3.37 -5.62 18.82
C GLY A 293 2.78 -6.62 19.82
N ALA A 294 1.59 -6.38 20.38
CA ALA A 294 0.92 -7.42 21.17
C ALA A 294 0.52 -8.61 20.29
N THR A 295 0.29 -9.76 20.92
CA THR A 295 -0.17 -10.99 20.28
C THR A 295 -1.45 -11.48 20.98
N VAL A 296 -2.32 -12.18 20.24
CA VAL A 296 -3.62 -12.64 20.73
C VAL A 296 -3.92 -14.01 20.15
N GLY A 297 -4.48 -14.90 20.96
CA GLY A 297 -4.84 -16.26 20.58
C GLY A 297 -3.83 -17.30 21.02
N THR A 298 -4.01 -18.52 20.54
CA THR A 298 -3.11 -19.64 20.81
C THR A 298 -1.92 -19.54 19.86
N LYS A 299 -0.71 -19.49 20.42
CA LYS A 299 0.51 -19.49 19.61
C LYS A 299 0.68 -20.82 18.89
N VAL A 300 1.05 -20.76 17.62
CA VAL A 300 1.52 -21.88 16.81
C VAL A 300 2.91 -21.55 16.30
N THR A 301 3.86 -22.48 16.44
CA THR A 301 5.25 -22.25 16.03
C THR A 301 5.55 -23.15 14.83
N PHE A 302 6.02 -22.53 13.74
CA PHE A 302 6.47 -23.22 12.54
C PHE A 302 7.99 -23.36 12.61
N THR A 303 8.49 -24.58 12.79
CA THR A 303 9.93 -24.86 12.78
C THR A 303 10.44 -25.05 11.35
N PRO A 304 11.72 -24.77 11.07
CA PRO A 304 12.33 -25.14 9.79
C PRO A 304 12.15 -26.64 9.54
N ASN A 305 11.57 -26.98 8.38
CA ASN A 305 11.29 -28.36 7.94
C ASN A 305 10.28 -29.14 8.80
N GLY A 306 9.62 -28.48 9.76
CA GLY A 306 8.55 -29.09 10.55
C GLY A 306 7.26 -29.26 9.75
N ALA A 307 6.42 -30.19 10.20
CA ALA A 307 5.06 -30.33 9.71
C ALA A 307 4.21 -29.10 10.13
N ILE A 308 3.15 -28.81 9.37
CA ILE A 308 2.16 -27.80 9.75
C ILE A 308 1.44 -28.27 11.03
N PRO A 309 1.38 -27.45 12.10
CA PRO A 309 0.66 -27.81 13.32
C PRO A 309 -0.83 -28.05 13.04
N LYS A 310 -1.42 -29.13 13.56
CA LYS A 310 -2.83 -29.48 13.30
C LYS A 310 -3.83 -28.42 13.78
N ASN A 311 -3.50 -27.70 14.85
CA ASN A 311 -4.31 -26.61 15.38
C ASN A 311 -4.15 -25.28 14.63
N ALA A 312 -3.32 -25.24 13.58
CA ALA A 312 -3.11 -24.08 12.72
C ALA A 312 -4.13 -23.98 11.57
N VAL A 313 -5.00 -24.98 11.41
CA VAL A 313 -5.98 -25.07 10.31
C VAL A 313 -7.37 -25.34 10.86
N CYS A 314 -8.39 -25.09 10.06
CA CYS A 314 -9.74 -25.52 10.42
C CYS A 314 -9.79 -27.04 10.59
N SER A 315 -10.29 -27.45 11.77
CA SER A 315 -11.02 -28.69 12.02
C SER A 315 -11.83 -29.08 10.81
#